data_AF-A0ABD6UE35-F1
#
_entry.id   AF-A0ABD6UE35-F1
#
_cell.length_a   1.000
_cell.length_b   1.000
_cell.length_c   1.000
_cell.angle_alpha   90.00
_cell.angle_beta   90.00
_cell.angle_gamma   90.00
#
_symmetry.space_group_name_H-M   'P 1'
#
loop_
_entity.id
_entity.type
_entity.pdbx_description
1 polymer ?
#
loop_
_entity_poly.entity_id
_entity_poly.type
_entity_poly.pdbx_seq_one_letter_code
_entity_poly.pdbx_strand_id
1 'polypeptide(L)'
;MSNAWSPESWRAKPIQQQPEYPDAAHLTRVEQTLAGYPPLVFAGEARELRRQFAEVTQGRAFLLQGGDCAESFAEFSAAKIRDTFKVLLQMAIVMTFAAGCPVVKVGRMAGQFAKPRSSGSETIEGVTLPAYRGDIVNGIGFDVASRVPDPERLMQAYHQATASLNLLRAFAQGGFADLHQVHQWNLDFIANSALAEKYHQLAGRIDETLAFMRAVGMDSAPQLRETSFFTAHEALLLNYEEAFVRRDSLTGRWYDCSAHMLWIGDRTRQLNGAHIEFMRGIENPIGVKVGPSMDPDELIRLIDALNPDNDPGRLNLIVRMGADKVEAHFPRLLRKVKEEGRQVLWSSDPMHGNTIKASSGYKTRDFAQILSEVRQFFAVHQAEGTYAGGIHIEMTGQNVTECIGGSRPITEDGLSDRYHTHCDPRMNADQSLELAFMIAETLKQVRR
;
A
#
# COMPACT_ATOMS: atom_id res chain seq x y z
N MET A 1 -9.55 -28.84 18.87
CA MET A 1 -9.26 -29.12 17.45
C MET A 1 -9.50 -27.83 16.70
N SER A 2 -8.48 -27.24 16.07
CA SER A 2 -8.68 -26.06 15.22
C SER A 2 -9.56 -26.47 14.04
N ASN A 3 -10.66 -25.76 13.78
CA ASN A 3 -11.45 -25.99 12.57
C ASN A 3 -10.53 -25.89 11.33
N ALA A 4 -10.70 -26.82 10.39
CA ALA A 4 -9.97 -26.79 9.13
C ALA A 4 -10.28 -25.48 8.40
N TRP A 5 -9.26 -24.85 7.83
CA TRP A 5 -9.43 -23.63 7.07
C TRP A 5 -10.09 -23.92 5.72
N SER A 6 -10.98 -23.04 5.30
CA SER A 6 -11.55 -22.98 3.95
C SER A 6 -11.68 -21.51 3.53
N PRO A 7 -11.83 -21.22 2.23
CA PRO A 7 -12.04 -19.86 1.75
C PRO A 7 -13.24 -19.15 2.41
N GLU A 8 -14.27 -19.90 2.84
CA GLU A 8 -15.48 -19.39 3.49
C GLU A 8 -15.44 -19.42 5.04
N SER A 9 -14.40 -19.98 5.65
CA SER A 9 -14.31 -20.19 7.10
C SER A 9 -14.42 -18.89 7.93
N TRP A 10 -14.10 -17.75 7.32
CA TRP A 10 -14.25 -16.42 7.90
C TRP A 10 -15.71 -16.05 8.20
N ARG A 11 -16.68 -16.58 7.44
CA ARG A 11 -18.11 -16.27 7.59
C ARG A 11 -18.67 -16.69 8.95
N ALA A 12 -18.02 -17.65 9.61
CA ALA A 12 -18.38 -18.11 10.95
C ALA A 12 -17.73 -17.28 12.09
N LYS A 13 -16.92 -16.27 11.76
CA LYS A 13 -16.21 -15.43 12.74
C LYS A 13 -16.91 -14.08 12.93
N PRO A 14 -16.73 -13.43 14.09
CA PRO A 14 -17.07 -12.02 14.25
C PRO A 14 -16.39 -11.17 13.18
N ILE A 15 -17.13 -10.28 12.54
CA ILE A 15 -16.61 -9.43 11.47
C ILE A 15 -16.93 -7.96 11.73
N GLN A 16 -16.04 -7.08 11.30
CA GLN A 16 -16.19 -5.63 11.38
C GLN A 16 -16.23 -5.04 9.96
N GLN A 17 -16.73 -3.81 9.85
CA GLN A 17 -16.63 -2.96 8.66
C GLN A 17 -17.35 -3.45 7.38
N GLN A 18 -18.13 -4.53 7.44
CA GLN A 18 -18.91 -4.98 6.28
C GLN A 18 -20.11 -4.08 6.00
N PRO A 19 -20.52 -3.96 4.73
CA PRO A 19 -21.81 -3.39 4.38
C PRO A 19 -22.98 -4.33 4.74
N GLU A 20 -24.15 -3.74 4.86
CA GLU A 20 -25.42 -4.46 4.95
C GLU A 20 -26.08 -4.43 3.56
N TYR A 21 -25.87 -5.48 2.77
CA TYR A 21 -26.51 -5.61 1.46
C TYR A 21 -28.01 -5.92 1.61
N PRO A 22 -28.90 -5.26 0.84
CA PRO A 22 -30.35 -5.43 1.00
C PRO A 22 -30.88 -6.78 0.51
N ASP A 23 -30.19 -7.44 -0.44
CA ASP A 23 -30.57 -8.75 -0.98
C ASP A 23 -29.37 -9.72 -0.94
N ALA A 24 -29.42 -10.67 -0.01
CA ALA A 24 -28.39 -11.70 0.16
C ALA A 24 -28.31 -12.70 -1.00
N ALA A 25 -29.44 -12.96 -1.68
CA ALA A 25 -29.47 -13.84 -2.86
C ALA A 25 -28.82 -13.14 -4.06
N HIS A 26 -29.02 -11.83 -4.21
CA HIS A 26 -28.32 -11.03 -5.22
C HIS A 26 -26.81 -11.03 -4.97
N LEU A 27 -26.39 -10.76 -3.74
CA LEU A 27 -24.98 -10.83 -3.37
C LEU A 27 -24.35 -12.20 -3.73
N THR A 28 -25.01 -13.30 -3.34
CA THR A 28 -24.54 -14.66 -3.65
C THR A 28 -24.37 -14.90 -5.16
N ARG A 29 -25.29 -14.39 -6.00
CA ARG A 29 -25.17 -14.51 -7.47
C ARG A 29 -23.96 -13.77 -8.02
N VAL A 30 -23.66 -12.59 -7.48
CA VAL A 30 -22.48 -11.82 -7.89
C VAL A 30 -21.19 -12.51 -7.43
N GLU A 31 -21.14 -13.01 -6.18
CA GLU A 31 -20.01 -13.79 -5.67
C GLU A 31 -19.72 -15.01 -6.57
N GLN A 32 -20.75 -15.78 -6.95
CA GLN A 32 -20.61 -16.92 -7.85
C GLN A 32 -20.12 -16.53 -9.25
N THR A 33 -20.57 -15.39 -9.77
CA THR A 33 -20.10 -14.86 -11.05
C THR A 33 -18.60 -14.54 -10.99
N LEU A 34 -18.17 -13.82 -9.95
CA LEU A 34 -16.76 -13.46 -9.74
C LEU A 34 -15.87 -14.69 -9.51
N ALA A 35 -16.37 -15.69 -8.79
CA ALA A 35 -15.66 -16.95 -8.59
C ALA A 35 -15.34 -17.68 -9.92
N GLY A 36 -16.16 -17.48 -10.95
CA GLY A 36 -15.95 -18.00 -12.30
C GLY A 36 -14.98 -17.17 -13.17
N TYR A 37 -14.63 -15.94 -12.78
CA TYR A 37 -13.76 -15.06 -13.57
C TYR A 37 -12.28 -15.41 -13.43
N PRO A 38 -11.42 -15.03 -14.40
CA PRO A 38 -9.96 -15.13 -14.24
C PRO A 38 -9.45 -14.36 -13.01
N PRO A 39 -8.39 -14.86 -12.33
CA PRO A 39 -7.74 -14.11 -11.26
C PRO A 39 -6.96 -12.89 -11.79
N LEU A 40 -6.64 -11.94 -10.92
CA LEU A 40 -5.78 -10.78 -11.25
C LEU A 40 -4.31 -11.17 -11.32
N VAL A 41 -3.88 -12.06 -10.43
CA VAL A 41 -2.48 -12.46 -10.29
C VAL A 41 -2.32 -13.98 -10.33
N PHE A 42 -1.14 -14.41 -10.76
CA PHE A 42 -0.75 -15.81 -10.70
C PHE A 42 -0.09 -16.13 -9.34
N ALA A 43 -0.36 -17.31 -8.77
CA ALA A 43 0.18 -17.74 -7.48
C ALA A 43 1.73 -17.74 -7.44
N GLY A 44 2.40 -18.00 -8.57
CA GLY A 44 3.86 -17.89 -8.66
C GLY A 44 4.39 -16.48 -8.45
N GLU A 45 3.63 -15.45 -8.83
CA GLU A 45 4.01 -14.05 -8.64
C GLU A 45 3.91 -13.65 -7.16
N ALA A 46 2.90 -14.14 -6.44
CA ALA A 46 2.81 -13.97 -5.00
C ALA A 46 3.97 -14.66 -4.26
N ARG A 47 4.40 -15.84 -4.71
CA ARG A 47 5.61 -16.50 -4.17
C ARG A 47 6.88 -15.72 -4.45
N GLU A 48 7.01 -15.14 -5.65
CA GLU A 48 8.15 -14.28 -5.96
C GLU A 48 8.17 -13.02 -5.08
N LEU A 49 7.01 -12.39 -4.84
CA LEU A 49 6.92 -11.29 -3.89
C LEU A 49 7.30 -11.73 -2.46
N ARG A 50 6.85 -12.89 -2.01
CA ARG A 50 7.23 -13.48 -0.71
C ARG A 50 8.75 -13.69 -0.61
N ARG A 51 9.38 -14.17 -1.68
CA ARG A 51 10.86 -14.28 -1.76
C ARG A 51 11.52 -12.90 -1.64
N GLN A 52 11.01 -11.88 -2.32
CA GLN A 52 11.54 -10.51 -2.20
C GLN A 52 11.32 -9.90 -0.82
N PHE A 53 10.19 -10.18 -0.15
CA PHE A 53 9.96 -9.79 1.24
C PHE A 53 10.98 -10.42 2.19
N ALA A 54 11.37 -11.68 1.96
CA ALA A 54 12.42 -12.32 2.75
C ALA A 54 13.78 -11.59 2.62
N GLU A 55 14.11 -11.07 1.43
CA GLU A 55 15.30 -10.22 1.24
C GLU A 55 15.21 -8.92 2.04
N VAL A 56 14.02 -8.31 2.11
CA VAL A 56 13.80 -7.10 2.91
C VAL A 56 13.94 -7.40 4.40
N THR A 57 13.27 -8.43 4.91
CA THR A 57 13.34 -8.86 6.32
C THR A 57 14.78 -9.14 6.76
N GLN A 58 15.61 -9.63 5.84
CA GLN A 58 17.03 -9.93 6.10
C GLN A 58 17.98 -8.74 5.83
N GLY A 59 17.48 -7.52 5.63
CA GLY A 59 18.31 -6.32 5.48
C GLY A 59 18.97 -6.15 4.11
N ARG A 60 18.58 -6.95 3.10
CA ARG A 60 19.20 -6.96 1.77
C ARG A 60 18.41 -6.18 0.72
N ALA A 61 17.18 -5.79 1.01
CA ALA A 61 16.33 -4.97 0.15
C ALA A 61 15.49 -3.99 1.00
N PHE A 62 14.76 -3.10 0.35
CA PHE A 62 13.82 -2.16 0.97
C PHE A 62 12.46 -2.24 0.28
N LEU A 63 11.37 -2.16 1.04
CA LEU A 63 10.01 -2.16 0.51
C LEU A 63 9.52 -0.72 0.27
N LEU A 64 9.08 -0.43 -0.95
CA LEU A 64 8.30 0.75 -1.30
C LEU A 64 6.87 0.32 -1.64
N GLN A 65 5.93 0.63 -0.76
CA GLN A 65 4.52 0.44 -0.98
C GLN A 65 3.80 1.80 -1.08
N GLY A 66 3.05 2.05 -2.16
CA GLY A 66 2.40 3.34 -2.33
C GLY A 66 1.33 3.40 -3.43
N GLY A 67 0.45 4.39 -3.35
CA GLY A 67 -0.64 4.62 -4.31
C GLY A 67 -1.81 5.35 -3.67
N ASP A 68 -3.00 5.20 -4.24
CA ASP A 68 -4.20 5.88 -3.76
C ASP A 68 -4.61 5.46 -2.32
N CYS A 69 -5.32 6.35 -1.62
CA CYS A 69 -6.02 6.01 -0.38
C CYS A 69 -7.17 5.03 -0.67
N ALA A 70 -8.02 5.41 -1.62
CA ALA A 70 -9.04 4.57 -2.22
C ALA A 70 -9.14 4.91 -3.72
N GLU A 71 -9.11 3.90 -4.58
CA GLU A 71 -9.39 4.03 -6.00
C GLU A 71 -10.89 4.35 -6.21
N SER A 72 -11.20 5.14 -7.25
CA SER A 72 -12.56 5.49 -7.62
C SER A 72 -12.88 5.11 -9.06
N PHE A 73 -14.15 4.75 -9.30
CA PHE A 73 -14.69 4.49 -10.63
C PHE A 73 -14.76 5.76 -11.47
N ALA A 74 -14.94 6.94 -10.86
CA ALA A 74 -14.97 8.21 -11.57
C ALA A 74 -13.59 8.65 -12.07
N GLU A 75 -12.53 8.26 -11.37
CA GLU A 75 -11.14 8.62 -11.71
C GLU A 75 -10.41 7.49 -12.46
N PHE A 76 -11.14 6.69 -13.24
CA PHE A 76 -10.56 5.58 -13.98
C PHE A 76 -9.97 6.05 -15.32
N SER A 77 -8.66 6.31 -15.34
CA SER A 77 -7.96 6.72 -16.56
C SER A 77 -6.53 6.19 -16.64
N ALA A 78 -6.06 5.96 -17.86
CA ALA A 78 -4.68 5.56 -18.12
C ALA A 78 -3.66 6.59 -17.62
N ALA A 79 -3.98 7.89 -17.71
CA ALA A 79 -3.11 8.97 -17.25
C ALA A 79 -2.89 8.91 -15.73
N LYS A 80 -3.96 8.76 -14.94
CA LYS A 80 -3.86 8.64 -13.48
C LYS A 80 -2.99 7.44 -13.06
N ILE A 81 -3.23 6.28 -13.69
CA ILE A 81 -2.47 5.05 -13.44
C ILE A 81 -0.99 5.27 -13.78
N ARG A 82 -0.70 5.78 -14.98
CA ARG A 82 0.65 6.07 -15.46
C ARG A 82 1.39 7.04 -14.55
N ASP A 83 0.76 8.15 -14.16
CA ASP A 83 1.45 9.21 -13.42
C ASP A 83 1.73 8.77 -11.97
N THR A 84 0.83 7.99 -11.36
CA THR A 84 1.09 7.36 -10.06
C THR A 84 2.23 6.34 -10.15
N PHE A 85 2.25 5.53 -11.21
CA PHE A 85 3.34 4.59 -11.49
C PHE A 85 4.69 5.30 -11.71
N LYS A 86 4.71 6.44 -12.43
CA LYS A 86 5.92 7.27 -12.60
C LYS A 86 6.50 7.70 -11.26
N VAL A 87 5.68 8.21 -10.34
CA VAL A 87 6.17 8.65 -9.02
C VAL A 87 6.72 7.46 -8.23
N LEU A 88 6.08 6.28 -8.27
CA LEU A 88 6.62 5.07 -7.63
C LEU A 88 7.99 4.68 -8.21
N LEU A 89 8.17 4.71 -9.53
CA LEU A 89 9.47 4.45 -10.18
C LEU A 89 10.51 5.49 -9.78
N GLN A 90 10.13 6.77 -9.75
CA GLN A 90 10.99 7.88 -9.37
C GLN A 90 11.51 7.73 -7.92
N MET A 91 10.62 7.42 -6.98
CA MET A 91 11.01 7.16 -5.59
C MET A 91 11.92 5.93 -5.51
N ALA A 92 11.57 4.85 -6.21
CA ALA A 92 12.33 3.61 -6.19
C ALA A 92 13.75 3.79 -6.73
N ILE A 93 13.92 4.54 -7.83
CA ILE A 93 15.25 4.74 -8.43
C ILE A 93 16.14 5.65 -7.57
N VAL A 94 15.57 6.67 -6.93
CA VAL A 94 16.28 7.52 -5.96
C VAL A 94 16.85 6.66 -4.84
N MET A 95 16.02 5.81 -4.21
CA MET A 95 16.46 4.92 -3.13
C MET A 95 17.47 3.88 -3.63
N THR A 96 17.23 3.29 -4.81
CA THR A 96 18.12 2.27 -5.38
C THR A 96 19.50 2.81 -5.66
N PHE A 97 19.59 3.95 -6.34
CA PHE A 97 20.85 4.53 -6.79
C PHE A 97 21.60 5.22 -5.64
N ALA A 98 20.93 6.00 -4.81
CA ALA A 98 21.60 6.76 -3.76
C ALA A 98 21.98 5.91 -2.54
N ALA A 99 21.26 4.83 -2.24
CA ALA A 99 21.56 3.93 -1.12
C ALA A 99 22.18 2.58 -1.55
N GLY A 100 22.24 2.25 -2.84
CA GLY A 100 22.74 0.95 -3.31
C GLY A 100 21.92 -0.22 -2.76
N CYS A 101 20.60 -0.06 -2.69
CA CYS A 101 19.68 -1.00 -2.06
C CYS A 101 18.59 -1.43 -3.06
N PRO A 102 18.39 -2.73 -3.31
CA PRO A 102 17.24 -3.20 -4.10
C PRO A 102 15.91 -2.74 -3.50
N VAL A 103 15.02 -2.19 -4.32
CA VAL A 103 13.70 -1.72 -3.87
C VAL A 103 12.59 -2.60 -4.44
N VAL A 104 11.83 -3.27 -3.56
CA VAL A 104 10.61 -4.03 -3.88
C VAL A 104 9.45 -3.06 -4.03
N LYS A 105 8.75 -3.08 -5.16
CA LYS A 105 7.77 -2.05 -5.57
C LYS A 105 6.37 -2.63 -5.52
N VAL A 106 5.52 -2.09 -4.64
CA VAL A 106 4.15 -2.56 -4.43
C VAL A 106 3.17 -1.39 -4.56
N GLY A 107 2.32 -1.43 -5.57
CA GLY A 107 1.27 -0.44 -5.79
C GLY A 107 0.05 -0.68 -4.92
N ARG A 108 -0.47 0.37 -4.26
CA ARG A 108 -1.86 0.42 -3.76
C ARG A 108 -2.80 0.70 -4.93
N MET A 109 -2.91 -0.27 -5.83
CA MET A 109 -3.53 -0.11 -7.15
C MET A 109 -4.18 -1.42 -7.58
N ALA A 110 -5.18 -1.31 -8.47
CA ALA A 110 -5.90 -2.44 -9.03
C ALA A 110 -6.66 -3.30 -8.00
N GLY A 111 -7.26 -2.67 -6.99
CA GLY A 111 -8.05 -3.37 -5.98
C GLY A 111 -8.35 -2.57 -4.72
N GLN A 112 -7.72 -1.41 -4.54
CA GLN A 112 -7.83 -0.60 -3.32
C GLN A 112 -9.10 0.26 -3.32
N PHE A 113 -10.27 -0.36 -3.47
CA PHE A 113 -11.55 0.35 -3.56
C PHE A 113 -12.24 0.48 -2.20
N ALA A 114 -12.15 -0.53 -1.34
CA ALA A 114 -12.86 -0.56 -0.07
C ALA A 114 -12.21 0.36 0.97
N LYS A 115 -13.03 1.03 1.78
CA LYS A 115 -12.57 1.93 2.85
C LYS A 115 -13.23 1.61 4.20
N PRO A 116 -12.45 1.38 5.27
CA PRO A 116 -13.00 1.25 6.61
C PRO A 116 -13.44 2.63 7.14
N ARG A 117 -14.52 2.65 7.93
CA ARG A 117 -15.10 3.88 8.48
C ARG A 117 -15.14 3.84 10.00
N SER A 118 -14.94 5.01 10.61
CA SER A 118 -15.03 5.15 12.07
C SER A 118 -16.47 5.13 12.57
N SER A 119 -17.43 5.48 11.71
CA SER A 119 -18.87 5.36 11.96
C SER A 119 -19.52 4.62 10.79
N GLY A 120 -20.56 3.81 11.08
CA GLY A 120 -21.35 3.12 10.07
C GLY A 120 -22.30 4.02 9.29
N SER A 121 -22.58 5.21 9.82
CA SER A 121 -23.44 6.23 9.21
C SER A 121 -22.78 7.60 9.17
N GLU A 122 -23.32 8.47 8.33
CA GLU A 122 -22.94 9.87 8.16
C GLU A 122 -24.18 10.75 8.25
N THR A 123 -24.10 11.85 9.01
CA THR A 123 -25.19 12.80 9.20
C THR A 123 -24.78 14.16 8.65
N ILE A 124 -25.54 14.69 7.68
CA ILE A 124 -25.34 16.02 7.08
C ILE A 124 -26.69 16.74 7.12
N GLU A 125 -26.72 17.96 7.65
CA GLU A 125 -27.92 18.81 7.73
C GLU A 125 -29.16 18.10 8.32
N GLY A 126 -28.95 17.22 9.32
CA GLY A 126 -30.01 16.49 10.02
C GLY A 126 -30.48 15.20 9.33
N VAL A 127 -30.01 14.90 8.12
CA VAL A 127 -30.27 13.63 7.41
C VAL A 127 -29.17 12.64 7.74
N THR A 128 -29.51 11.39 8.09
CA THR A 128 -28.53 10.32 8.39
C THR A 128 -28.62 9.20 7.36
N LEU A 129 -27.51 8.88 6.72
CA LEU A 129 -27.39 7.82 5.71
C LEU A 129 -26.26 6.84 6.04
N PRO A 130 -26.23 5.64 5.45
CA PRO A 130 -25.07 4.76 5.52
C PRO A 130 -23.79 5.50 5.08
N ALA A 131 -22.68 5.20 5.73
CA ALA A 131 -21.40 5.78 5.35
C ALA A 131 -20.98 5.29 3.96
N TYR A 132 -20.34 6.17 3.19
CA TYR A 132 -19.60 5.76 1.99
C TYR A 132 -18.44 4.82 2.39
N ARG A 133 -18.39 3.61 1.82
CA ARG A 133 -17.41 2.57 2.16
C ARG A 133 -16.46 2.25 1.01
N GLY A 134 -16.37 3.16 0.02
CA GLY A 134 -15.61 2.94 -1.19
C GLY A 134 -16.48 2.46 -2.34
N ASP A 135 -16.03 2.70 -3.57
CA ASP A 135 -16.84 2.52 -4.77
C ASP A 135 -17.24 1.06 -5.03
N ILE A 136 -16.51 0.09 -4.46
CA ILE A 136 -16.85 -1.34 -4.49
C ILE A 136 -18.09 -1.69 -3.65
N VAL A 137 -18.50 -0.80 -2.73
CA VAL A 137 -19.68 -1.01 -1.86
C VAL A 137 -20.84 -0.12 -2.31
N ASN A 138 -20.64 1.19 -2.33
CA ASN A 138 -21.70 2.18 -2.57
C ASN A 138 -21.12 3.46 -3.20
N GLY A 139 -21.99 4.36 -3.63
CA GLY A 139 -21.63 5.64 -4.23
C GLY A 139 -21.32 6.72 -3.18
N ILE A 140 -20.52 7.70 -3.58
CA ILE A 140 -20.11 8.81 -2.70
C ILE A 140 -21.25 9.80 -2.39
N GLY A 141 -22.18 9.99 -3.33
CA GLY A 141 -23.29 10.94 -3.21
C GLY A 141 -24.03 10.81 -1.88
N PHE A 142 -24.37 11.94 -1.24
CA PHE A 142 -25.10 11.94 0.02
C PHE A 142 -26.61 11.88 -0.25
N ASP A 143 -27.04 10.77 -0.82
CA ASP A 143 -28.44 10.46 -1.11
C ASP A 143 -28.71 8.97 -0.90
N VAL A 144 -29.99 8.62 -0.70
CA VAL A 144 -30.38 7.23 -0.37
C VAL A 144 -29.94 6.26 -1.46
N ALA A 145 -30.12 6.61 -2.74
CA ALA A 145 -29.82 5.71 -3.85
C ALA A 145 -28.32 5.44 -3.97
N SER A 146 -27.49 6.47 -3.79
CA SER A 146 -26.03 6.33 -3.78
C SER A 146 -25.53 5.50 -2.59
N ARG A 147 -26.14 5.62 -1.40
CA ARG A 147 -25.60 5.03 -0.16
C ARG A 147 -26.00 3.59 0.11
N VAL A 148 -27.04 3.07 -0.55
CA VAL A 148 -27.40 1.65 -0.45
C VAL A 148 -26.27 0.79 -1.06
N PRO A 149 -25.76 -0.21 -0.32
CA PRO A 149 -24.77 -1.14 -0.87
C PRO A 149 -25.31 -1.92 -2.06
N ASP A 150 -24.53 -1.96 -3.14
CA ASP A 150 -24.91 -2.61 -4.40
C ASP A 150 -23.90 -3.71 -4.76
N PRO A 151 -24.30 -4.99 -4.77
CA PRO A 151 -23.41 -6.10 -5.11
C PRO A 151 -22.80 -5.99 -6.51
N GLU A 152 -23.46 -5.36 -7.48
CA GLU A 152 -22.95 -5.23 -8.87
C GLU A 152 -21.63 -4.44 -8.93
N ARG A 153 -21.39 -3.57 -7.94
CA ARG A 153 -20.12 -2.83 -7.79
C ARG A 153 -18.91 -3.73 -7.58
N LEU A 154 -19.10 -4.96 -7.09
CA LEU A 154 -18.03 -5.95 -7.00
C LEU A 154 -17.49 -6.33 -8.40
N MET A 155 -18.38 -6.49 -9.38
CA MET A 155 -17.99 -6.77 -10.77
C MET A 155 -17.36 -5.55 -11.44
N GLN A 156 -17.89 -4.36 -11.19
CA GLN A 156 -17.29 -3.13 -11.69
C GLN A 156 -15.86 -2.93 -11.14
N ALA A 157 -15.64 -3.17 -9.85
CA ALA A 157 -14.32 -3.13 -9.23
C ALA A 157 -13.35 -4.13 -9.88
N TYR A 158 -13.79 -5.36 -10.14
CA TYR A 158 -12.99 -6.36 -10.85
C TYR A 158 -12.60 -5.90 -12.26
N HIS A 159 -13.53 -5.37 -13.04
CA HIS A 159 -13.23 -4.89 -14.40
C HIS A 159 -12.24 -3.72 -14.41
N GLN A 160 -12.36 -2.81 -13.44
CA GLN A 160 -11.39 -1.72 -13.30
C GLN A 160 -10.02 -2.23 -12.82
N ALA A 161 -10.00 -3.17 -11.87
CA ALA A 161 -8.76 -3.80 -11.38
C ALA A 161 -8.00 -4.51 -12.51
N THR A 162 -8.68 -5.32 -13.31
CA THR A 162 -8.07 -6.07 -14.41
C THR A 162 -7.49 -5.15 -15.47
N ALA A 163 -8.24 -4.12 -15.88
CA ALA A 163 -7.76 -3.13 -16.84
C ALA A 163 -6.57 -2.33 -16.30
N SER A 164 -6.60 -1.95 -15.01
CA SER A 164 -5.51 -1.21 -14.36
C SER A 164 -4.24 -2.05 -14.26
N LEU A 165 -4.35 -3.30 -13.79
CA LEU A 165 -3.20 -4.20 -13.67
C LEU A 165 -2.63 -4.57 -15.04
N ASN A 166 -3.47 -4.79 -16.05
CA ASN A 166 -3.00 -5.03 -17.42
C ASN A 166 -2.12 -3.86 -17.92
N LEU A 167 -2.57 -2.62 -17.70
CA LEU A 167 -1.80 -1.44 -18.08
C LEU A 167 -0.50 -1.31 -17.27
N LEU A 168 -0.54 -1.58 -15.97
CA LEU A 168 0.65 -1.57 -15.11
C LEU A 168 1.68 -2.61 -15.54
N ARG A 169 1.25 -3.82 -15.91
CA ARG A 169 2.13 -4.86 -16.47
C ARG A 169 2.77 -4.41 -17.78
N ALA A 170 1.99 -3.79 -18.66
CA ALA A 170 2.50 -3.21 -19.91
C ALA A 170 3.56 -2.13 -19.66
N PHE A 171 3.38 -1.25 -18.65
CA PHE A 171 4.40 -0.27 -18.30
C PHE A 171 5.65 -0.91 -17.67
N ALA A 172 5.47 -1.85 -16.75
CA ALA A 172 6.57 -2.47 -16.02
C ALA A 172 7.49 -3.33 -16.90
N GLN A 173 6.95 -3.94 -17.96
CA GLN A 173 7.67 -4.90 -18.82
C GLN A 173 7.85 -4.41 -20.26
N GLY A 174 7.02 -3.48 -20.73
CA GLY A 174 7.01 -2.99 -22.12
C GLY A 174 7.95 -1.80 -22.40
N GLY A 175 8.92 -1.54 -21.53
CA GLY A 175 9.95 -0.50 -21.72
C GLY A 175 9.65 0.87 -21.10
N PHE A 176 8.49 1.09 -20.50
CA PHE A 176 8.23 2.35 -19.79
C PHE A 176 9.06 2.46 -18.51
N ALA A 177 9.34 1.34 -17.85
CA ALA A 177 10.20 1.23 -16.67
C ALA A 177 11.70 1.07 -17.00
N ASP A 178 12.10 1.25 -18.26
CA ASP A 178 13.50 1.20 -18.68
C ASP A 178 14.29 2.37 -18.04
N LEU A 179 15.45 2.09 -17.47
CA LEU A 179 16.30 3.09 -16.82
C LEU A 179 16.74 4.20 -17.77
N HIS A 180 16.79 3.96 -19.08
CA HIS A 180 17.04 5.01 -20.09
C HIS A 180 15.91 6.05 -20.17
N GLN A 181 14.75 5.76 -19.60
CA GLN A 181 13.59 6.66 -19.53
C GLN A 181 13.54 7.46 -18.22
N VAL A 182 14.56 7.40 -17.37
CA VAL A 182 14.57 8.00 -16.01
C VAL A 182 14.20 9.48 -16.01
N HIS A 183 14.60 10.25 -17.03
CA HIS A 183 14.22 11.65 -17.19
C HIS A 183 12.74 11.85 -17.52
N GLN A 184 12.12 10.92 -18.26
CA GLN A 184 10.71 10.99 -18.66
C GLN A 184 9.74 10.67 -17.52
N TRP A 185 10.23 10.10 -16.42
CA TRP A 185 9.43 9.90 -15.22
C TRP A 185 9.22 11.18 -14.44
N ASN A 186 10.06 12.19 -14.64
CA ASN A 186 9.85 13.50 -14.05
C ASN A 186 8.55 14.10 -14.61
N LEU A 187 7.65 14.49 -13.71
CA LEU A 187 6.39 15.12 -14.12
C LEU A 187 6.64 16.59 -14.39
N ASP A 188 6.04 17.13 -15.46
CA ASP A 188 6.32 18.49 -15.95
C ASP A 188 6.15 19.57 -14.87
N PHE A 189 5.24 19.35 -13.91
CA PHE A 189 4.99 20.30 -12.83
C PHE A 189 6.04 20.28 -11.72
N ILE A 190 6.91 19.27 -11.64
CA ILE A 190 8.04 19.21 -10.70
C ILE A 190 9.16 20.18 -11.14
N ALA A 191 9.15 20.63 -12.41
CA ALA A 191 10.13 21.56 -12.95
C ALA A 191 10.26 22.86 -12.12
N ASN A 192 11.47 23.43 -12.09
CA ASN A 192 11.81 24.68 -11.38
C ASN A 192 11.74 24.58 -9.85
N SER A 193 12.31 23.54 -9.26
CA SER A 193 12.52 23.42 -7.81
C SER A 193 13.94 22.91 -7.50
N ALA A 194 14.45 23.18 -6.30
CA ALA A 194 15.72 22.61 -5.85
C ALA A 194 15.68 21.07 -5.79
N LEU A 195 14.49 20.50 -5.60
CA LEU A 195 14.25 19.06 -5.62
C LEU A 195 14.35 18.49 -7.03
N ALA A 196 13.83 19.20 -8.03
CA ALA A 196 13.98 18.83 -9.44
C ALA A 196 15.46 18.83 -9.86
N GLU A 197 16.23 19.82 -9.43
CA GLU A 197 17.67 19.87 -9.70
C GLU A 197 18.41 18.67 -9.09
N LYS A 198 18.10 18.31 -7.83
CA LYS A 198 18.64 17.09 -7.20
C LYS A 198 18.29 15.82 -8.00
N TYR A 199 17.07 15.73 -8.50
CA TYR A 199 16.65 14.60 -9.33
C TYR A 199 17.37 14.58 -10.68
N HIS A 200 17.49 15.72 -11.37
CA HIS A 200 18.21 15.83 -12.63
C HIS A 200 19.69 15.42 -12.50
N GLN A 201 20.34 15.82 -11.41
CA GLN A 201 21.72 15.39 -11.12
C GLN A 201 21.81 13.87 -10.89
N LEU A 202 20.85 13.29 -10.16
CA LEU A 202 20.79 11.84 -9.96
C LEU A 202 20.55 11.09 -11.28
N ALA A 203 19.64 11.58 -12.11
CA ALA A 203 19.34 11.03 -13.42
C ALA A 203 20.56 11.10 -14.37
N GLY A 204 21.29 12.22 -14.38
CA GLY A 204 22.54 12.34 -15.15
C GLY A 204 23.61 11.32 -14.71
N ARG A 205 23.73 11.06 -13.41
CA ARG A 205 24.64 10.01 -12.90
C ARG A 205 24.19 8.59 -13.28
N ILE A 206 22.89 8.36 -13.45
CA ILE A 206 22.37 7.09 -13.98
C ILE A 206 22.75 6.94 -15.45
N ASP A 207 22.61 8.00 -16.25
CA ASP A 207 23.03 7.98 -17.65
C ASP A 207 24.52 7.65 -17.80
N GLU A 208 25.38 8.27 -16.98
CA GLU A 208 26.81 7.96 -16.91
C GLU A 208 27.07 6.50 -16.55
N THR A 209 26.30 5.95 -15.60
CA THR A 209 26.40 4.55 -15.18
C THR A 209 26.00 3.60 -16.30
N LEU A 210 24.90 3.87 -17.00
CA LEU A 210 24.45 3.06 -18.14
C LEU A 210 25.45 3.15 -19.30
N ALA A 211 25.99 4.34 -19.58
CA ALA A 211 27.04 4.54 -20.58
C ALA A 211 28.31 3.75 -20.23
N PHE A 212 28.71 3.73 -18.96
CA PHE A 212 29.82 2.91 -18.48
C PHE A 212 29.54 1.42 -18.66
N MET A 213 28.36 0.94 -18.24
CA MET A 213 27.94 -0.46 -18.43
C MET A 213 27.99 -0.85 -19.92
N ARG A 214 27.56 0.03 -20.81
CA ARG A 214 27.69 -0.17 -22.26
C ARG A 214 29.13 -0.24 -22.74
N ALA A 215 29.99 0.66 -22.26
CA ALA A 215 31.40 0.67 -22.63
C ALA A 215 32.14 -0.62 -22.21
N VAL A 216 31.71 -1.27 -21.11
CA VAL A 216 32.27 -2.55 -20.64
C VAL A 216 31.52 -3.80 -21.12
N GLY A 217 30.52 -3.64 -22.00
CA GLY A 217 29.78 -4.76 -22.62
C GLY A 217 28.60 -5.33 -21.84
N MET A 218 28.03 -4.58 -20.89
CA MET A 218 26.94 -5.01 -19.98
C MET A 218 25.55 -4.35 -20.27
N ASP A 219 25.31 -3.82 -21.47
CA ASP A 219 24.10 -3.04 -21.83
C ASP A 219 22.89 -3.86 -22.34
N SER A 220 23.03 -5.18 -22.45
CA SER A 220 21.99 -6.07 -22.96
C SER A 220 21.13 -6.72 -21.87
N ALA A 221 21.38 -6.40 -20.60
CA ALA A 221 20.69 -6.99 -19.46
C ALA A 221 19.19 -6.59 -19.42
N PRO A 222 18.24 -7.54 -19.48
CA PRO A 222 16.80 -7.25 -19.39
C PRO A 222 16.42 -6.47 -18.13
N GLN A 223 17.16 -6.67 -17.03
CA GLN A 223 16.96 -6.01 -15.73
C GLN A 223 17.15 -4.48 -15.78
N LEU A 224 17.75 -3.94 -16.85
CA LEU A 224 17.84 -2.49 -17.08
C LEU A 224 16.58 -1.92 -17.76
N ARG A 225 15.80 -2.78 -18.43
CA ARG A 225 14.67 -2.40 -19.29
C ARG A 225 13.31 -2.69 -18.68
N GLU A 226 13.25 -3.65 -17.76
CA GLU A 226 12.04 -4.09 -17.09
C GLU A 226 12.18 -4.04 -15.57
N THR A 227 11.05 -3.99 -14.88
CA THR A 227 11.04 -4.06 -13.42
C THR A 227 9.87 -4.89 -12.91
N SER A 228 10.08 -5.64 -11.82
CA SER A 228 8.97 -6.28 -11.11
C SER A 228 8.12 -5.21 -10.43
N PHE A 229 6.80 -5.30 -10.64
CA PHE A 229 5.82 -4.46 -9.98
C PHE A 229 4.68 -5.32 -9.48
N PHE A 230 4.34 -5.14 -8.21
CA PHE A 230 3.30 -5.90 -7.54
C PHE A 230 2.16 -5.00 -7.10
N THR A 231 1.03 -5.58 -6.74
CA THR A 231 -0.18 -4.87 -6.31
C THR A 231 -0.61 -5.33 -4.93
N ALA A 232 -1.22 -4.42 -4.19
CA ALA A 232 -1.78 -4.69 -2.89
C ALA A 232 -2.99 -3.82 -2.56
N HIS A 233 -3.92 -4.38 -1.79
CA HIS A 233 -5.03 -3.66 -1.17
C HIS A 233 -5.35 -4.20 0.23
N GLU A 234 -6.19 -3.47 0.96
CA GLU A 234 -6.74 -3.94 2.22
C GLU A 234 -7.74 -5.05 1.92
N ALA A 235 -7.50 -6.26 2.43
CA ALA A 235 -8.48 -7.35 2.38
C ALA A 235 -9.62 -7.01 3.34
N LEU A 236 -10.54 -6.15 2.91
CA LEU A 236 -11.59 -5.58 3.75
C LEU A 236 -12.95 -6.22 3.48
N LEU A 237 -13.33 -6.33 2.21
CA LEU A 237 -14.62 -6.85 1.78
C LEU A 237 -14.46 -8.34 1.41
N LEU A 238 -14.61 -9.21 2.42
CA LEU A 238 -14.22 -10.62 2.28
C LEU A 238 -15.06 -11.40 1.27
N ASN A 239 -16.25 -10.92 0.92
CA ASN A 239 -17.04 -11.44 -0.20
C ASN A 239 -16.29 -11.36 -1.54
N TYR A 240 -15.60 -10.23 -1.77
CA TYR A 240 -14.78 -10.02 -2.97
C TYR A 240 -13.52 -10.88 -2.91
N GLU A 241 -12.81 -10.85 -1.79
CA GLU A 241 -11.57 -11.60 -1.59
C GLU A 241 -11.80 -13.12 -1.73
N GLU A 242 -12.86 -13.67 -1.11
CA GLU A 242 -13.21 -15.09 -1.20
C GLU A 242 -13.44 -15.55 -2.66
N ALA A 243 -14.08 -14.73 -3.50
CA ALA A 243 -14.31 -15.05 -4.91
C ALA A 243 -13.01 -15.18 -5.72
N PHE A 244 -11.92 -14.57 -5.25
CA PHE A 244 -10.59 -14.65 -5.87
C PHE A 244 -9.63 -15.60 -5.16
N VAL A 245 -10.07 -16.32 -4.13
CA VAL A 245 -9.29 -17.40 -3.56
C VAL A 245 -9.23 -18.59 -4.52
N ARG A 246 -8.05 -18.86 -5.07
CA ARG A 246 -7.79 -19.95 -6.00
C ARG A 246 -6.78 -20.93 -5.45
N ARG A 247 -6.95 -22.19 -5.85
CA ARG A 247 -6.00 -23.26 -5.55
C ARG A 247 -4.93 -23.27 -6.64
N ASP A 248 -3.68 -23.08 -6.24
CA ASP A 248 -2.54 -23.16 -7.17
C ASP A 248 -2.44 -24.58 -7.74
N SER A 249 -2.39 -24.69 -9.07
CA SER A 249 -2.40 -25.98 -9.78
C SER A 249 -1.15 -26.81 -9.51
N LEU A 250 -0.04 -26.16 -9.16
CA LEU A 250 1.25 -26.82 -8.91
C LEU A 250 1.39 -27.32 -7.46
N THR A 251 0.95 -26.52 -6.49
CA THR A 251 1.18 -26.81 -5.06
C THR A 251 -0.07 -27.28 -4.32
N GLY A 252 -1.26 -27.07 -4.89
CA GLY A 252 -2.53 -27.34 -4.23
C GLY A 252 -2.81 -26.42 -3.04
N ARG A 253 -2.03 -25.34 -2.85
CA ARG A 253 -2.24 -24.35 -1.77
C ARG A 253 -3.16 -23.22 -2.23
N TRP A 254 -3.73 -22.51 -1.27
CA TRP A 254 -4.68 -21.43 -1.54
C TRP A 254 -3.97 -20.08 -1.59
N TYR A 255 -4.32 -19.28 -2.59
CA TYR A 255 -3.89 -17.90 -2.72
C TYR A 255 -5.13 -17.06 -2.96
N ASP A 256 -5.20 -15.91 -2.30
CA ASP A 256 -6.10 -14.86 -2.78
C ASP A 256 -5.46 -14.20 -3.98
N CYS A 257 -6.03 -14.45 -5.15
CA CYS A 257 -5.50 -13.94 -6.41
C CYS A 257 -6.16 -12.62 -6.84
N SER A 258 -6.77 -11.88 -5.91
CA SER A 258 -7.21 -10.50 -6.13
C SER A 258 -6.02 -9.53 -6.20
N ALA A 259 -4.93 -9.82 -5.47
CA ALA A 259 -3.68 -9.06 -5.49
C ALA A 259 -2.47 -9.93 -5.09
N HIS A 260 -1.26 -9.39 -5.29
CA HIS A 260 -0.04 -10.11 -4.91
C HIS A 260 0.15 -10.15 -3.40
N MET A 261 -0.12 -9.02 -2.73
CA MET A 261 -0.06 -8.84 -1.29
C MET A 261 -1.38 -8.25 -0.80
N LEU A 262 -1.80 -8.64 0.40
CA LEU A 262 -3.00 -8.10 1.04
C LEU A 262 -2.63 -7.62 2.44
N TRP A 263 -3.36 -6.64 2.99
CA TRP A 263 -3.20 -6.30 4.40
C TRP A 263 -4.52 -6.27 5.18
N ILE A 264 -4.38 -6.45 6.49
CA ILE A 264 -5.45 -6.26 7.48
C ILE A 264 -5.33 -4.87 8.09
N GLY A 265 -6.42 -4.11 8.07
CA GLY A 265 -6.48 -2.77 8.65
C GLY A 265 -6.46 -2.75 10.17
N ASP A 266 -6.15 -1.58 10.75
CA ASP A 266 -6.05 -1.39 12.20
C ASP A 266 -7.42 -1.58 12.91
N ARG A 267 -8.52 -1.47 12.16
CA ARG A 267 -9.91 -1.65 12.63
C ARG A 267 -10.44 -3.08 12.46
N THR A 268 -9.71 -3.96 11.78
CA THR A 268 -10.15 -5.31 11.39
C THR A 268 -9.20 -6.42 11.83
N ARG A 269 -8.18 -6.09 12.63
CA ARG A 269 -7.14 -7.03 13.11
C ARG A 269 -7.48 -7.76 14.41
N GLN A 270 -8.76 -7.95 14.72
CA GLN A 270 -9.15 -8.68 15.94
C GLN A 270 -8.70 -10.14 15.82
N LEU A 271 -7.96 -10.66 16.80
CA LEU A 271 -7.36 -12.00 16.77
C LEU A 271 -8.34 -13.14 16.47
N ASN A 272 -9.59 -13.03 16.93
CA ASN A 272 -10.65 -14.00 16.71
C ASN A 272 -11.60 -13.61 15.56
N GLY A 273 -11.28 -12.55 14.83
CA GLY A 273 -12.11 -11.98 13.78
C GLY A 273 -11.95 -12.64 12.42
N ALA A 274 -12.89 -12.34 11.53
CA ALA A 274 -12.98 -12.90 10.18
C ALA A 274 -11.76 -12.61 9.31
N HIS A 275 -11.20 -11.39 9.38
CA HIS A 275 -10.05 -11.00 8.55
C HIS A 275 -8.77 -11.78 8.91
N ILE A 276 -8.53 -12.04 10.20
CA ILE A 276 -7.43 -12.90 10.63
C ILE A 276 -7.67 -14.35 10.17
N GLU A 277 -8.89 -14.86 10.31
CA GLU A 277 -9.22 -16.21 9.84
C GLU A 277 -9.03 -16.38 8.33
N PHE A 278 -9.47 -15.40 7.54
CA PHE A 278 -9.28 -15.40 6.09
C PHE A 278 -7.79 -15.45 5.72
N MET A 279 -7.02 -14.50 6.25
CA MET A 279 -5.61 -14.31 5.93
C MET A 279 -4.71 -15.45 6.44
N ARG A 280 -5.14 -16.17 7.48
CA ARG A 280 -4.40 -17.32 8.06
C ARG A 280 -4.14 -18.44 7.06
N GLY A 281 -5.05 -18.68 6.10
CA GLY A 281 -4.97 -19.85 5.22
C GLY A 281 -4.61 -19.58 3.76
N ILE A 282 -4.52 -18.31 3.34
CA ILE A 282 -3.93 -17.96 2.04
C ILE A 282 -2.40 -17.91 2.15
N GLU A 283 -1.68 -18.13 1.06
CA GLU A 283 -0.20 -18.20 1.01
C GLU A 283 0.49 -16.90 0.58
N ASN A 284 -0.27 -15.88 0.18
CA ASN A 284 0.25 -14.57 -0.20
C ASN A 284 1.17 -13.98 0.88
N PRO A 285 2.19 -13.18 0.55
CA PRO A 285 2.75 -12.27 1.54
C PRO A 285 1.63 -11.34 2.03
N ILE A 286 1.53 -11.14 3.35
CA ILE A 286 0.44 -10.39 3.98
C ILE A 286 1.00 -9.28 4.87
N GLY A 287 0.16 -8.28 5.13
CA GLY A 287 0.49 -7.15 5.98
C GLY A 287 -0.54 -6.92 7.07
N VAL A 288 -0.16 -6.25 8.14
CA VAL A 288 -1.06 -5.87 9.24
C VAL A 288 -0.71 -4.47 9.70
N LYS A 289 -1.71 -3.58 9.75
CA LYS A 289 -1.53 -2.24 10.32
C LYS A 289 -1.35 -2.34 11.83
N VAL A 290 -0.33 -1.65 12.35
CA VAL A 290 0.03 -1.63 13.78
C VAL A 290 -0.04 -0.20 14.28
N GLY A 291 -1.17 0.16 14.91
CA GLY A 291 -1.37 1.47 15.52
C GLY A 291 -1.00 1.56 17.01
N PRO A 292 -1.18 2.74 17.64
CA PRO A 292 -0.79 3.00 19.04
C PRO A 292 -1.44 2.11 20.09
N SER A 293 -2.59 1.51 19.75
CA SER A 293 -3.30 0.58 20.63
C SER A 293 -2.69 -0.82 20.66
N MET A 294 -1.72 -1.14 19.80
CA MET A 294 -1.12 -2.47 19.77
C MET A 294 -0.36 -2.76 21.07
N ASP A 295 -0.73 -3.89 21.67
CA ASP A 295 -0.05 -4.49 22.81
C ASP A 295 1.03 -5.49 22.33
N PRO A 296 2.22 -5.56 22.97
CA PRO A 296 3.26 -6.49 22.57
C PRO A 296 2.85 -7.97 22.59
N ASP A 297 2.09 -8.44 23.58
CA ASP A 297 1.69 -9.85 23.68
C ASP A 297 0.53 -10.17 22.71
N GLU A 298 -0.36 -9.21 22.46
CA GLU A 298 -1.31 -9.30 21.34
C GLU A 298 -0.59 -9.42 20.00
N LEU A 299 0.45 -8.63 19.77
CA LEU A 299 1.23 -8.66 18.52
C LEU A 299 1.87 -10.03 18.29
N ILE A 300 2.46 -10.66 19.32
CA ILE A 300 3.03 -12.00 19.19
C ILE A 300 1.97 -13.04 18.83
N ARG A 301 0.82 -13.03 19.51
CA ARG A 301 -0.30 -13.93 19.19
C ARG A 301 -0.81 -13.73 17.76
N LEU A 302 -0.75 -12.50 17.27
CA LEU A 302 -1.13 -12.17 15.89
C LEU A 302 -0.10 -12.73 14.90
N ILE A 303 1.19 -12.59 15.19
CA ILE A 303 2.27 -13.18 14.39
C ILE A 303 2.14 -14.71 14.37
N ASP A 304 1.87 -15.35 15.50
CA ASP A 304 1.65 -16.79 15.59
C ASP A 304 0.50 -17.27 14.70
N ALA A 305 -0.60 -16.50 14.64
CA ALA A 305 -1.75 -16.84 13.83
C ALA A 305 -1.50 -16.69 12.32
N LEU A 306 -0.68 -15.72 11.91
CA LEU A 306 -0.50 -15.33 10.50
C LEU A 306 0.79 -15.84 9.86
N ASN A 307 1.80 -16.15 10.68
CA ASN A 307 3.11 -16.65 10.27
C ASN A 307 3.57 -17.79 11.21
N PRO A 308 2.82 -18.90 11.29
CA PRO A 308 3.11 -19.99 12.24
C PRO A 308 4.47 -20.67 11.97
N ASP A 309 4.92 -20.69 10.72
CA ASP A 309 6.20 -21.29 10.30
C ASP A 309 7.39 -20.31 10.42
N ASN A 310 7.15 -19.09 10.91
CA ASN A 310 8.16 -18.03 11.04
C ASN A 310 8.91 -17.73 9.72
N ASP A 311 8.20 -17.76 8.60
CA ASP A 311 8.77 -17.48 7.27
C ASP A 311 9.10 -15.98 7.15
N PRO A 312 10.36 -15.60 6.82
CA PRO A 312 10.78 -14.21 6.76
C PRO A 312 10.10 -13.38 5.66
N GLY A 313 9.51 -14.01 4.65
CA GLY A 313 8.80 -13.34 3.56
C GLY A 313 7.31 -13.17 3.80
N ARG A 314 6.75 -13.76 4.86
CA ARG A 314 5.31 -13.92 5.03
C ARG A 314 4.60 -12.67 5.52
N LEU A 315 5.13 -12.01 6.55
CA LEU A 315 4.38 -11.01 7.31
C LEU A 315 5.09 -9.65 7.36
N ASN A 316 4.39 -8.61 6.88
CA ASN A 316 4.76 -7.20 7.01
C ASN A 316 3.96 -6.53 8.14
N LEU A 317 4.64 -6.04 9.17
CA LEU A 317 4.07 -5.21 10.22
C LEU A 317 4.20 -3.73 9.84
N ILE A 318 3.06 -3.12 9.52
CA ILE A 318 2.95 -1.77 8.96
C ILE A 318 2.62 -0.79 10.08
N VAL A 319 3.64 -0.16 10.65
CA VAL A 319 3.58 0.71 11.83
C VAL A 319 3.01 2.07 11.46
N ARG A 320 1.93 2.48 12.13
CA ARG A 320 1.28 3.80 11.91
C ARG A 320 0.89 4.46 13.23
N MET A 321 1.88 4.96 13.95
CA MET A 321 1.72 5.43 15.32
C MET A 321 1.32 6.91 15.37
N GLY A 322 1.81 7.71 14.44
CA GLY A 322 1.86 9.16 14.54
C GLY A 322 3.22 9.63 15.04
N ALA A 323 3.65 10.79 14.54
CA ALA A 323 4.95 11.39 14.88
C ALA A 323 5.10 11.73 16.37
N ASP A 324 4.00 11.90 17.08
CA ASP A 324 3.96 12.17 18.52
C ASP A 324 4.07 10.91 19.39
N LYS A 325 3.93 9.71 18.79
CA LYS A 325 3.77 8.45 19.52
C LYS A 325 4.76 7.37 19.14
N VAL A 326 5.33 7.42 17.94
CA VAL A 326 6.19 6.33 17.43
C VAL A 326 7.36 6.05 18.37
N GLU A 327 8.07 7.06 18.85
CA GLU A 327 9.21 6.89 19.77
C GLU A 327 8.81 6.27 21.12
N ALA A 328 7.63 6.62 21.64
CA ALA A 328 7.16 6.11 22.93
C ALA A 328 6.60 4.68 22.85
N HIS A 329 5.92 4.32 21.75
CA HIS A 329 5.15 3.08 21.65
C HIS A 329 5.84 1.98 20.85
N PHE A 330 6.64 2.33 19.85
CA PHE A 330 7.21 1.34 18.93
C PHE A 330 8.34 0.48 19.53
N PRO A 331 9.29 1.01 20.34
CA PRO A 331 10.42 0.22 20.84
C PRO A 331 10.01 -1.04 21.61
N ARG A 332 8.94 -0.98 22.42
CA ARG A 332 8.43 -2.15 23.17
C ARG A 332 7.94 -3.28 22.26
N LEU A 333 7.32 -2.96 21.12
CA LEU A 333 6.85 -3.96 20.17
C LEU A 333 8.04 -4.62 19.47
N LEU A 334 9.00 -3.79 19.07
CA LEU A 334 10.20 -4.24 18.38
C LEU A 334 11.05 -5.18 19.25
N ARG A 335 11.28 -4.81 20.53
CA ARG A 335 11.99 -5.64 21.50
C ARG A 335 11.29 -6.98 21.72
N LYS A 336 9.97 -6.97 21.96
CA LYS A 336 9.20 -8.19 22.18
C LYS A 336 9.28 -9.13 20.98
N VAL A 337 9.13 -8.61 19.76
CA VAL A 337 9.25 -9.41 18.53
C VAL A 337 10.64 -10.00 18.35
N LYS A 338 11.69 -9.21 18.67
CA LYS A 338 13.09 -9.66 18.63
C LYS A 338 13.39 -10.75 19.67
N GLU A 339 12.92 -10.57 20.91
CA GLU A 339 13.07 -11.53 22.01
C GLU A 339 12.42 -12.88 21.67
N GLU A 340 11.26 -12.86 21.03
CA GLU A 340 10.52 -14.05 20.59
C GLU A 340 11.07 -14.65 19.28
N GLY A 341 12.12 -14.06 18.70
CA GLY A 341 12.81 -14.58 17.50
C GLY A 341 11.96 -14.55 16.22
N ARG A 342 10.97 -13.66 16.12
CA ARG A 342 10.05 -13.64 14.97
C ARG A 342 10.63 -12.89 13.79
N GLN A 343 10.50 -13.48 12.61
CA GLN A 343 10.94 -12.93 11.33
C GLN A 343 9.76 -12.20 10.68
N VAL A 344 9.86 -10.87 10.64
CA VAL A 344 8.83 -9.99 10.08
C VAL A 344 9.49 -8.83 9.35
N LEU A 345 8.84 -8.37 8.30
CA LEU A 345 9.19 -7.12 7.60
C LEU A 345 8.58 -5.96 8.39
N TRP A 346 9.38 -4.97 8.78
CA TRP A 346 8.87 -3.75 9.41
C TRP A 346 8.76 -2.62 8.39
N SER A 347 7.55 -2.07 8.22
CA SER A 347 7.32 -0.89 7.38
C SER A 347 6.73 0.25 8.18
N SER A 348 7.05 1.49 7.81
CA SER A 348 6.42 2.69 8.36
C SER A 348 5.30 3.17 7.43
N ASP A 349 4.11 3.37 7.99
CA ASP A 349 2.99 4.12 7.40
C ASP A 349 2.85 5.46 8.16
N PRO A 350 3.60 6.49 7.72
CA PRO A 350 3.63 7.79 8.39
C PRO A 350 2.40 8.66 8.05
N MET A 351 1.42 8.10 7.34
CA MET A 351 0.29 8.86 6.81
C MET A 351 -0.89 8.77 7.75
N HIS A 352 -1.35 7.55 8.04
CA HIS A 352 -2.58 7.34 8.79
C HIS A 352 -2.49 7.84 10.22
N GLY A 353 -1.31 7.82 10.84
CA GLY A 353 -1.02 8.32 12.19
C GLY A 353 -1.20 9.85 12.35
N ASN A 354 -1.03 10.59 11.26
CA ASN A 354 -0.84 12.05 11.28
C ASN A 354 -1.98 12.84 10.61
N THR A 355 -3.15 12.23 10.44
CA THR A 355 -4.32 12.92 9.88
C THR A 355 -4.93 13.89 10.90
N ILE A 356 -5.08 15.14 10.50
CA ILE A 356 -5.74 16.21 11.27
C ILE A 356 -6.92 16.79 10.48
N LYS A 357 -7.76 17.58 11.14
CA LYS A 357 -8.82 18.38 10.50
C LYS A 357 -8.39 19.85 10.51
N ALA A 358 -8.24 20.44 9.34
CA ALA A 358 -7.90 21.85 9.14
C ALA A 358 -9.04 22.76 9.59
N SER A 359 -8.75 24.04 9.77
CA SER A 359 -9.74 25.07 10.14
C SER A 359 -10.87 25.21 9.10
N SER A 360 -10.56 24.98 7.83
CA SER A 360 -11.49 24.94 6.70
C SER A 360 -12.45 23.74 6.71
N GLY A 361 -12.23 22.75 7.59
CA GLY A 361 -13.01 21.53 7.69
C GLY A 361 -12.49 20.36 6.85
N TYR A 362 -11.57 20.61 5.92
CA TYR A 362 -10.86 19.56 5.20
C TYR A 362 -10.03 18.70 6.15
N LYS A 363 -9.89 17.41 5.83
CA LYS A 363 -8.82 16.62 6.42
C LYS A 363 -7.52 17.00 5.73
N THR A 364 -6.43 17.06 6.47
CA THR A 364 -5.10 17.22 5.89
C THR A 364 -4.08 16.43 6.72
N ARG A 365 -2.85 16.37 6.24
CA ARG A 365 -1.69 15.81 6.94
C ARG A 365 -0.56 16.81 6.80
N ASP A 366 0.15 17.05 7.89
CA ASP A 366 1.36 17.88 7.85
C ASP A 366 2.54 17.05 7.36
N PHE A 367 3.13 17.45 6.23
CA PHE A 367 4.28 16.79 5.67
C PHE A 367 5.50 16.78 6.62
N ALA A 368 5.64 17.78 7.48
CA ALA A 368 6.69 17.78 8.50
C ALA A 368 6.49 16.64 9.52
N GLN A 369 5.25 16.36 9.90
CA GLN A 369 4.91 15.24 10.78
C GLN A 369 5.11 13.89 10.09
N ILE A 370 4.75 13.79 8.81
CA ILE A 370 5.04 12.61 7.98
C ILE A 370 6.55 12.31 7.99
N LEU A 371 7.39 13.31 7.68
CA LEU A 371 8.85 13.15 7.72
C LEU A 371 9.38 12.83 9.12
N SER A 372 8.80 13.43 10.16
CA SER A 372 9.19 13.20 11.55
C SER A 372 8.95 11.75 11.98
N GLU A 373 7.78 11.18 11.69
CA GLU A 373 7.50 9.78 12.02
C GLU A 373 8.46 8.83 11.31
N VAL A 374 8.79 9.07 10.04
CA VAL A 374 9.76 8.25 9.31
C VAL A 374 11.15 8.33 9.95
N ARG A 375 11.64 9.54 10.26
CA ARG A 375 12.95 9.70 10.91
C ARG A 375 13.01 8.97 12.25
N GLN A 376 11.97 9.10 13.07
CA GLN A 376 11.88 8.42 14.36
C GLN A 376 11.78 6.90 14.19
N PHE A 377 11.05 6.40 13.20
CA PHE A 377 10.99 4.97 12.88
C PHE A 377 12.39 4.40 12.57
N PHE A 378 13.18 5.07 11.72
CA PHE A 378 14.57 4.69 11.46
C PHE A 378 15.44 4.78 12.72
N ALA A 379 15.31 5.85 13.52
CA ALA A 379 16.07 6.04 14.75
C ALA A 379 15.79 4.93 15.79
N VAL A 380 14.52 4.53 15.96
CA VAL A 380 14.13 3.41 16.83
C VAL A 380 14.75 2.10 16.35
N HIS A 381 14.67 1.81 15.05
CA HIS A 381 15.30 0.61 14.49
C HIS A 381 16.81 0.58 14.73
N GLN A 382 17.49 1.72 14.53
CA GLN A 382 18.92 1.88 14.78
C GLN A 382 19.28 1.64 16.25
N ALA A 383 18.51 2.23 17.18
CA ALA A 383 18.73 2.09 18.62
C ALA A 383 18.54 0.65 19.12
N GLU A 384 17.58 -0.06 18.54
CA GLU A 384 17.25 -1.45 18.90
C GLU A 384 18.05 -2.50 18.11
N GLY A 385 18.91 -2.07 17.18
CA GLY A 385 19.72 -2.95 16.34
C GLY A 385 18.87 -3.89 15.48
N THR A 386 17.88 -3.32 14.79
CA THR A 386 16.97 -4.02 13.87
C THR A 386 16.87 -3.27 12.55
N TYR A 387 16.16 -3.83 11.56
CA TYR A 387 16.09 -3.26 10.22
C TYR A 387 14.78 -2.53 9.95
N ALA A 388 14.88 -1.25 9.58
CA ALA A 388 13.79 -0.45 9.03
C ALA A 388 13.54 -0.86 7.57
N GLY A 389 12.61 -1.79 7.35
CA GLY A 389 12.49 -2.54 6.10
C GLY A 389 11.72 -1.87 4.98
N GLY A 390 10.84 -0.91 5.27
CA GLY A 390 10.02 -0.32 4.22
C GLY A 390 9.22 0.91 4.59
N ILE A 391 8.57 1.47 3.57
CA ILE A 391 7.62 2.56 3.68
C ILE A 391 6.29 2.20 3.00
N HIS A 392 5.19 2.63 3.59
CA HIS A 392 3.83 2.48 3.08
C HIS A 392 3.16 3.85 3.05
N ILE A 393 2.90 4.40 1.87
CA ILE A 393 2.42 5.78 1.70
C ILE A 393 1.17 5.89 0.85
N GLU A 394 0.44 6.99 1.04
CA GLU A 394 -0.66 7.39 0.16
C GLU A 394 -0.19 8.56 -0.69
N MET A 395 -0.15 8.37 -2.00
CA MET A 395 0.43 9.33 -2.95
C MET A 395 -0.32 9.30 -4.29
N THR A 396 -0.14 10.36 -5.07
CA THR A 396 -0.70 10.47 -6.43
C THR A 396 0.28 11.18 -7.36
N GLY A 397 0.26 10.80 -8.64
CA GLY A 397 0.95 11.53 -9.70
C GLY A 397 0.20 12.79 -10.18
N GLN A 398 -1.02 13.02 -9.68
CA GLN A 398 -1.77 14.24 -9.97
C GLN A 398 -1.16 15.44 -9.22
N ASN A 399 -1.27 16.63 -9.81
CA ASN A 399 -0.87 17.87 -9.15
C ASN A 399 -1.96 18.31 -8.15
N VAL A 400 -1.89 17.81 -6.92
CA VAL A 400 -2.89 18.03 -5.87
C VAL A 400 -2.33 18.83 -4.69
N THR A 401 -3.23 19.47 -3.94
CA THR A 401 -2.93 20.21 -2.71
C THR A 401 -3.63 19.58 -1.51
N GLU A 402 -3.29 18.33 -1.18
CA GLU A 402 -3.99 17.56 -0.15
C GLU A 402 -3.28 17.57 1.22
N CYS A 403 -1.94 17.45 1.24
CA CYS A 403 -1.12 17.56 2.45
C CYS A 403 -0.46 18.94 2.55
N ILE A 404 -0.50 19.58 3.72
CA ILE A 404 0.16 20.87 3.98
C ILE A 404 1.68 20.70 4.13
N GLY A 405 2.42 21.79 3.93
CA GLY A 405 3.89 21.81 4.00
C GLY A 405 4.57 21.27 2.75
N GLY A 406 5.82 20.80 2.90
CA GLY A 406 6.70 20.41 1.80
C GLY A 406 7.53 21.56 1.23
N SER A 407 8.47 21.24 0.34
CA SER A 407 9.37 22.21 -0.31
C SER A 407 8.63 23.31 -1.09
N ARG A 408 7.46 23.01 -1.65
CA ARG A 408 6.48 24.01 -2.09
C ARG A 408 5.37 24.08 -1.05
N PRO A 409 5.39 25.08 -0.15
CA PRO A 409 4.52 25.06 1.01
C PRO A 409 3.06 25.19 0.60
N ILE A 410 2.30 24.10 0.80
CA ILE A 410 0.84 24.12 0.74
C ILE A 410 0.33 24.59 2.10
N THR A 411 -0.47 25.65 2.11
CA THR A 411 -1.15 26.17 3.32
C THR A 411 -2.56 25.58 3.44
N GLU A 412 -3.21 25.75 4.59
CA GLU A 412 -4.62 25.31 4.75
C GLU A 412 -5.55 25.98 3.73
N ASP A 413 -5.32 27.25 3.39
CA ASP A 413 -6.08 27.97 2.35
C ASP A 413 -5.83 27.37 0.94
N GLY A 414 -4.63 26.86 0.70
CA GLY A 414 -4.26 26.21 -0.56
C GLY A 414 -4.91 24.84 -0.77
N LEU A 415 -5.49 24.23 0.28
CA LEU A 415 -6.12 22.92 0.17
C LEU A 415 -7.27 22.92 -0.84
N SER A 416 -8.10 23.96 -0.86
CA SER A 416 -9.26 24.03 -1.75
C SER A 416 -8.94 24.17 -3.24
N ASP A 417 -7.67 24.43 -3.62
CA ASP A 417 -7.28 24.58 -5.02
C ASP A 417 -7.47 23.26 -5.79
N ARG A 418 -6.94 22.15 -5.27
CA ARG A 418 -6.92 20.85 -5.94
C ARG A 418 -7.06 19.67 -4.97
N TYR A 419 -8.07 19.72 -4.10
CA TYR A 419 -8.42 18.61 -3.20
C TYR A 419 -9.29 17.58 -3.92
N HIS A 420 -8.67 16.53 -4.48
CA HIS A 420 -9.37 15.54 -5.31
C HIS A 420 -9.67 14.22 -4.59
N THR A 421 -9.08 13.98 -3.42
CA THR A 421 -9.42 12.82 -2.60
C THR A 421 -10.71 13.02 -1.83
N HIS A 422 -11.56 12.01 -1.83
CA HIS A 422 -12.71 11.92 -0.91
C HIS A 422 -12.39 11.07 0.32
N CYS A 423 -11.19 10.52 0.35
CA CYS A 423 -10.72 9.57 1.34
C CYS A 423 -9.91 10.32 2.39
N ASP A 424 -8.60 10.04 2.42
CA ASP A 424 -7.64 10.76 3.24
C ASP A 424 -6.65 11.49 2.30
N PRO A 425 -5.97 12.53 2.79
CA PRO A 425 -5.07 13.38 2.01
C PRO A 425 -3.82 12.64 1.50
N ARG A 426 -3.55 12.66 0.19
CA ARG A 426 -2.38 12.01 -0.42
C ARG A 426 -1.21 12.98 -0.51
N MET A 427 0.00 12.45 -0.51
CA MET A 427 1.17 13.24 -0.93
C MET A 427 1.11 13.46 -2.44
N ASN A 428 1.46 14.67 -2.87
CA ASN A 428 1.71 14.92 -4.29
C ASN A 428 3.10 14.41 -4.70
N ALA A 429 3.45 14.56 -5.98
CA ALA A 429 4.72 14.05 -6.50
C ALA A 429 5.96 14.74 -5.91
N ASP A 430 5.89 16.05 -5.63
CA ASP A 430 7.00 16.82 -5.00
C ASP A 430 7.28 16.29 -3.59
N GLN A 431 6.23 16.18 -2.76
CA GLN A 431 6.32 15.63 -1.39
C GLN A 431 6.83 14.17 -1.40
N SER A 432 6.36 13.36 -2.35
CA SER A 432 6.78 11.96 -2.51
C SER A 432 8.26 11.85 -2.86
N LEU A 433 8.76 12.69 -3.78
CA LEU A 433 10.16 12.73 -4.15
C LEU A 433 11.06 13.24 -3.00
N GLU A 434 10.60 14.25 -2.27
CA GLU A 434 11.31 14.79 -1.09
C GLU A 434 11.48 13.72 -0.01
N LEU A 435 10.42 12.94 0.26
CA LEU A 435 10.47 11.79 1.15
C LEU A 435 11.48 10.73 0.65
N ALA A 436 11.49 10.41 -0.65
CA ALA A 436 12.41 9.41 -1.20
C ALA A 436 13.88 9.79 -1.02
N PHE A 437 14.24 11.07 -1.21
CA PHE A 437 15.60 11.54 -0.97
C PHE A 437 15.99 11.43 0.51
N MET A 438 15.10 11.80 1.43
CA MET A 438 15.36 11.67 2.87
C MET A 438 15.55 10.19 3.28
N ILE A 439 14.72 9.28 2.77
CA ILE A 439 14.88 7.84 3.01
C ILE A 439 16.21 7.35 2.43
N ALA A 440 16.58 7.77 1.21
CA ALA A 440 17.81 7.34 0.58
C ALA A 440 19.07 7.82 1.35
N GLU A 441 19.06 9.05 1.86
CA GLU A 441 20.12 9.57 2.74
C GLU A 441 20.23 8.74 4.02
N THR A 442 19.10 8.36 4.62
CA THR A 442 19.04 7.54 5.83
C THR A 442 19.56 6.12 5.58
N LEU A 443 19.10 5.46 4.52
CA LEU A 443 19.54 4.11 4.14
C LEU A 443 21.04 4.07 3.84
N LYS A 444 21.59 5.12 3.21
CA LYS A 444 23.03 5.23 2.95
C LYS A 444 23.86 5.30 4.24
N GLN A 445 23.32 5.87 5.31
CA GLN A 445 23.99 5.90 6.62
C GLN A 445 23.93 4.54 7.30
N VAL A 446 22.78 3.85 7.25
CA VAL A 446 22.58 2.52 7.87
C VAL A 446 23.43 1.43 7.22
N ARG A 447 23.74 1.56 5.92
CA ARG A 447 24.50 0.56 5.15
C ARG A 447 26.03 0.76 5.16
N ARG A 448 26.50 1.83 5.79
CA ARG A 448 27.93 2.08 6.04
C ARG A 448 28.31 1.52 7.40
#